data_AF-A0A553K9Q4-F1
#
_entry.id   AF-A0A553K9Q4-F1
#
_cell.length_a   1.000
_cell.length_b   1.000
_cell.length_c   1.000
_cell.angle_alpha   90.00
_cell.angle_beta   90.00
_cell.angle_gamma   90.00
#
_symmetry.space_group_name_H-M   'P 1'
#
loop_
_entity.id
_entity.type
_entity.pdbx_description
1 polymer ?
#
loop_
_entity_poly.entity_id
_entity_poly.type
_entity_poly.pdbx_seq_one_letter_code
_entity_poly.pdbx_strand_id
1 'polypeptide(L)'
;KSITGLKDDPYRSLAGELRRAGGFAKDTTPFSEFLWADFLRRRIPRKSIEDDFSKALDRALAFGRSKDAGYLPGWCGPVADD
;
A
#
# COMPACT_ATOMS: atom_id res chain seq x y z
N LYS A 1 -22.63 -17.09 -1.09
CA LYS A 1 -21.91 -15.79 -0.99
C LYS A 1 -22.17 -15.02 -2.28
N SER A 2 -22.65 -13.77 -2.20
CA SER A 2 -22.89 -12.91 -3.37
C SER A 2 -21.74 -11.91 -3.52
N ILE A 3 -21.37 -11.57 -4.76
CA ILE A 3 -20.37 -10.55 -5.09
C ILE A 3 -20.78 -9.18 -4.50
N THR A 4 -22.08 -8.92 -4.38
CA THR A 4 -22.62 -7.68 -3.79
C THR A 4 -22.35 -7.52 -2.29
N GLY A 5 -21.87 -8.55 -1.59
CA GLY A 5 -21.51 -8.50 -0.17
C GLY A 5 -20.04 -8.17 0.12
N LEU A 6 -19.24 -7.86 -0.91
CA LEU A 6 -17.84 -7.50 -0.75
C LEU A 6 -17.73 -6.17 0.00
N LYS A 7 -17.05 -6.19 1.16
CA LYS A 7 -16.79 -4.99 1.96
C LYS A 7 -15.75 -4.13 1.25
N ASP A 8 -16.06 -2.85 1.09
CA ASP A 8 -15.11 -1.87 0.59
C ASP A 8 -14.00 -1.62 1.61
N ASP A 9 -12.75 -1.72 1.15
CA ASP A 9 -11.55 -1.47 1.95
C ASP A 9 -10.69 -0.44 1.21
N PRO A 10 -10.75 0.85 1.58
CA PRO A 10 -10.06 1.92 0.86
C PRO A 10 -8.53 1.75 0.90
N TYR A 11 -7.99 1.03 1.88
CA TYR A 11 -6.57 0.72 1.94
C TYR A 11 -6.15 -0.27 0.85
N ARG A 12 -7.04 -1.16 0.41
CA ARG A 12 -6.77 -2.04 -0.73
C ARG A 12 -6.71 -1.26 -2.03
N SER A 13 -7.61 -0.28 -2.20
CA SER A 13 -7.56 0.64 -3.34
C SER A 13 -6.27 1.46 -3.32
N LEU A 14 -5.89 1.99 -2.15
CA LEU A 14 -4.63 2.72 -1.96
C LEU A 14 -3.39 1.86 -2.28
N ALA A 15 -3.34 0.60 -1.81
CA ALA A 15 -2.24 -0.32 -2.10
C ALA A 15 -2.17 -0.67 -3.60
N GLY A 16 -3.33 -0.82 -4.25
CA GLY A 16 -3.40 -1.05 -5.70
C GLY A 16 -2.86 0.13 -6.50
N GLU A 17 -3.23 1.36 -6.13
CA GLU A 17 -2.70 2.58 -6.74
C GLU A 17 -1.23 2.80 -6.43
N LEU A 18 -0.80 2.53 -5.20
CA LEU A 18 0.61 2.58 -4.82
C LEU A 18 1.46 1.69 -5.72
N ARG A 19 0.99 0.47 -6.02
CA ARG A 19 1.67 -0.42 -6.98
C ARG A 19 1.71 0.18 -8.37
N ARG A 20 0.58 0.69 -8.88
CA ARG A 20 0.51 1.33 -10.22
C ARG A 20 1.44 2.53 -10.34
N ALA A 21 1.59 3.30 -9.26
CA ALA A 21 2.50 4.43 -9.15
C ALA A 21 3.98 4.01 -8.92
N GLY A 22 4.29 2.71 -8.90
CA GLY A 22 5.65 2.20 -8.74
C GLY A 22 6.18 2.25 -7.30
N GLY A 23 5.30 2.30 -6.30
CA GLY A 23 5.69 2.25 -4.88
C GLY A 23 6.22 0.88 -4.43
N PHE A 24 5.85 -0.19 -5.15
CA PHE A 24 6.42 -1.53 -5.01
C PHE A 24 6.21 -2.34 -6.30
N ALA A 25 7.07 -3.31 -6.54
CA ALA A 25 7.02 -4.20 -7.69
C ALA A 25 5.88 -5.21 -7.59
N LYS A 26 5.46 -5.73 -8.74
CA LYS A 26 4.60 -6.91 -8.78
C LYS A 26 5.41 -8.11 -8.28
N ASP A 27 4.96 -8.71 -7.20
CA ASP A 27 5.53 -9.91 -6.61
C ASP A 27 4.66 -11.14 -6.91
N THR A 28 5.22 -12.35 -6.85
CA THR A 28 4.47 -13.60 -7.02
C THR A 28 3.70 -14.00 -5.77
N THR A 29 3.98 -13.37 -4.63
CA THR A 29 3.27 -13.56 -3.36
C THR A 29 1.79 -13.26 -3.53
N PRO A 30 0.89 -14.25 -3.34
CA PRO A 30 -0.54 -14.03 -3.41
C PRO A 30 -0.99 -12.97 -2.41
N PHE A 31 -1.94 -12.13 -2.81
CA PHE A 31 -2.58 -11.14 -1.93
C PHE A 31 -1.62 -10.08 -1.35
N SER A 32 -0.50 -9.79 -2.03
CA SER A 32 0.46 -8.75 -1.64
C SER A 32 -0.19 -7.41 -1.32
N GLU A 33 -1.24 -7.01 -2.05
CA GLU A 33 -1.96 -5.75 -1.82
C GLU A 33 -2.63 -5.69 -0.44
N PHE A 34 -2.96 -6.83 0.17
CA PHE A 34 -3.51 -6.86 1.53
C PHE A 34 -2.42 -6.60 2.58
N LEU A 35 -1.21 -7.13 2.38
CA LEU A 35 -0.07 -6.85 3.26
C LEU A 35 0.31 -5.36 3.21
N TRP A 36 0.33 -4.80 1.99
CA TRP A 36 0.52 -3.37 1.78
C TRP A 36 -0.61 -2.53 2.37
N ALA A 37 -1.87 -2.94 2.23
CA ALA A 37 -3.01 -2.27 2.86
C ALA A 37 -2.89 -2.25 4.39
N ASP A 38 -2.49 -3.37 5.01
CA ASP A 38 -2.30 -3.47 6.47
C ASP A 38 -1.10 -2.65 6.98
N PHE A 39 -0.06 -2.51 6.15
CA PHE A 39 1.07 -1.62 6.43
C PHE A 39 0.65 -0.14 6.41
N LEU A 40 -0.11 0.27 5.38
CA LEU A 40 -0.59 1.64 5.21
C LEU A 40 -1.65 2.02 6.26
N ARG A 41 -2.51 1.07 6.65
CA ARG A 41 -3.57 1.30 7.66
C ARG A 41 -3.07 1.77 9.02
N ARG A 42 -1.85 1.37 9.38
CA ARG A 42 -1.22 1.78 10.65
C ARG A 42 -0.52 3.13 10.56
N ARG A 43 -0.41 3.73 9.36
CA ARG A 43 0.40 4.92 9.08
C ARG A 43 -0.38 6.08 8.47
N ILE A 44 -1.43 5.77 7.71
CA ILE A 44 -2.28 6.76 7.04
C ILE A 44 -3.68 6.65 7.66
N PRO A 45 -4.18 7.71 8.32
CA PRO A 45 -5.54 7.72 8.84
C PRO A 45 -6.56 7.51 7.72
N ARG A 46 -7.61 6.71 7.99
CA ARG A 46 -8.68 6.43 7.02
C ARG A 46 -9.26 7.70 6.43
N LYS A 47 -9.53 8.68 7.30
CA LYS A 47 -10.08 9.98 6.92
C LYS A 47 -9.21 10.71 5.88
N SER A 48 -7.88 10.57 5.92
CA SER A 48 -7.02 11.17 4.91
C SER A 48 -7.21 10.55 3.52
N ILE A 49 -7.55 9.27 3.43
CA ILE A 49 -7.82 8.59 2.15
C ILE A 49 -9.18 9.03 1.59
N GLU A 50 -10.16 9.21 2.47
CA GLU A 50 -11.51 9.63 2.10
C GLU A 50 -11.58 11.12 1.72
N ASP A 51 -10.83 11.98 2.43
CA ASP A 51 -10.81 13.43 2.19
C ASP A 51 -9.98 13.79 0.95
N ASP A 52 -8.79 13.19 0.78
CA ASP A 52 -7.87 13.50 -0.32
C ASP A 52 -7.01 12.27 -0.68
N PHE A 53 -7.52 11.49 -1.62
CA PHE A 53 -6.86 10.26 -2.07
C PHE A 53 -5.48 10.51 -2.69
N SER A 54 -5.30 11.59 -3.46
CA SER A 54 -4.02 11.89 -4.11
C SER A 54 -2.94 12.17 -3.07
N LYS A 55 -3.26 12.97 -2.05
CA LYS A 55 -2.35 13.26 -0.95
C LYS A 55 -2.06 12.02 -0.10
N ALA A 56 -3.05 11.14 0.07
CA ALA A 56 -2.83 9.85 0.73
C ALA A 56 -1.88 8.95 -0.09
N LEU A 57 -1.99 8.96 -1.42
CA LEU A 57 -1.09 8.24 -2.33
C LEU A 57 0.35 8.76 -2.26
N ASP A 58 0.55 10.09 -2.22
CA ASP A 58 1.88 10.69 -2.07
C ASP A 58 2.56 10.25 -0.76
N ARG A 59 1.79 10.21 0.33
CA ARG A 59 2.28 9.67 1.62
C ARG A 59 2.57 8.18 1.53
N ALA A 60 1.72 7.41 0.86
CA ALA A 60 1.92 5.98 0.66
C ALA A 60 3.21 5.70 -0.13
N LEU A 61 3.52 6.52 -1.14
CA LEU A 61 4.77 6.44 -1.91
C LEU A 61 5.99 6.71 -1.03
N ALA A 62 5.93 7.70 -0.15
CA ALA A 62 7.00 7.98 0.81
C ALA A 62 7.24 6.77 1.75
N PHE A 63 6.17 6.17 2.29
CA PHE A 63 6.29 4.98 3.12
C PHE A 63 6.78 3.76 2.35
N GLY A 64 6.34 3.57 1.10
CA GLY A 64 6.76 2.46 0.25
C GLY A 64 8.24 2.48 -0.10
N ARG A 65 8.89 3.65 -0.08
CA ARG A 65 10.34 3.79 -0.27
C ARG A 65 11.16 3.64 1.01
N SER A 66 10.51 3.72 2.17
CA SER A 66 11.20 3.67 3.47
C SER A 66 11.62 2.25 3.85
N LYS A 67 12.66 2.15 4.69
CA LYS A 67 13.13 0.85 5.23
C LYS A 67 12.07 0.11 6.04
N ASP A 68 11.09 0.83 6.60
CA ASP A 68 9.95 0.22 7.30
C ASP A 68 9.16 -0.75 6.43
N ALA A 69 9.15 -0.56 5.11
CA ALA A 69 8.46 -1.44 4.17
C ALA A 69 9.36 -2.60 3.68
N GLY A 70 10.61 -2.71 4.15
CA GLY A 70 11.60 -3.66 3.66
C GLY A 70 11.24 -5.13 3.79
N TYR A 71 10.34 -5.47 4.71
CA TYR A 71 9.83 -6.83 4.89
C TYR A 71 8.63 -7.17 3.99
N LEU A 72 8.12 -6.20 3.20
CA LEU A 72 6.95 -6.39 2.37
C LEU A 72 7.32 -6.92 0.97
N PRO A 73 6.49 -7.80 0.38
CA PRO A 73 6.72 -8.31 -0.97
C PRO A 73 6.79 -7.19 -2.01
N GLY A 74 7.75 -7.30 -2.93
CA GLY A 74 7.96 -6.32 -3.99
C GLY A 74 8.56 -4.99 -3.54
N TRP A 75 9.00 -4.83 -2.28
CA TRP A 75 9.69 -3.61 -1.86
C TRP A 75 11.00 -3.39 -2.64
N CYS A 76 11.21 -2.17 -3.12
CA CYS A 76 12.37 -1.80 -3.95
C CYS A 76 13.09 -0.54 -3.43
N GLY A 77 13.02 -0.27 -2.12
CA GLY A 77 13.73 0.86 -1.52
C GLY A 77 15.25 0.63 -1.44
N PRO A 78 16.03 1.69 -1.23
CA PRO A 78 17.48 1.59 -1.11
C PRO A 78 17.85 0.75 0.13
N VAL A 79 18.44 -0.41 -0.11
CA VAL A 79 19.18 -1.14 0.93
C VAL A 79 20.48 -0.37 1.09
N ALA A 80 20.64 0.36 2.19
CA ALA A 80 21.98 0.82 2.54
C ALA A 80 22.73 -0.44 3.00
N ASP A 81 23.74 -0.86 2.24
CA ASP A 81 24.74 -1.78 2.74
C ASP A 81 25.38 -1.14 3.98
N ASP A 82 25.28 -1.82 5.12
CA ASP A 82 25.98 -1.48 6.36
C ASP A 82 27.39 -2.11 6.32
#